data_AF-A0A7S2PV49-F1
#
_entry.id   AF-A0A7S2PV49-F1
#
_cell.length_a   1.000
_cell.length_b   1.000
_cell.length_c   1.000
_cell.angle_alpha   90.00
_cell.angle_beta   90.00
_cell.angle_gamma   90.00
#
_symmetry.space_group_name_H-M   'P 1'
#
loop_
_entity.id
_entity.type
_entity.pdbx_description
1 polymer ?
#
loop_
_entity_poly.entity_id
_entity_poly.type
_entity_poly.pdbx_seq_one_letter_code
_entity_poly.pdbx_strand_id
1 'polypeptide(L)'
;MIATHTACIDRTRQSTSASAWQIDKFRRVLDNAGCDVKALGRDGAKSLEDLFEDVHQEKGSIFVREKDNGKLWRLVRLVRVKVRASILGVDRVLVSRRQYVHEGKVAEKVQTPMRKLVWNVPFEAALDMKADVFLTENCPSVQPWRAAASELLANEFGLSRALQEDQLVERPGEYAFLVEDAVESVGFRGITTKYCVHEVTYHVWQPEHPDCQIIGLPHGQEFATASSGAGDSGGLEEALCAAVSSTRGSSMGTRGSESVSGSQLNMWAWRRDKDVTGDMLRSSARSRRLATMQKQLSAPTSTSSVLEVKKIMTNMSHMSSRSSKEDFFITGRVPVLDGSSKIIDAGVNAWQQRGEDSPSPNKLLVNIFQGIETQWDKALGIARRLLEPAYTLRQFYEDLAVFSEISLYLMEERADDGEASPVPDTSSLTTSGRTLGDEYQRTVGAFFAVYWLMRIPLDGKDGFAYGVDEDWSPIRDGTVDESRLYPADKRIKFHAEAQWDFFERLLCDAGLITMDKKGKWKIQEGRVLSLLALTAVHDIMKMEALLPRVQRKHAPYHAYQEGDVIADHDAALSYLMDHYPHMLPSFRDLSAEERKSVQFTQCNISFNHGWFVQ
;
A
#
# COMPACT_ATOMS: atom_id res chain seq x y z
N MET A 1 18.60 -13.51 -33.39
CA MET A 1 19.87 -12.77 -33.58
C MET A 1 19.57 -11.31 -33.29
N ILE A 2 20.53 -10.56 -32.75
CA ILE A 2 20.29 -9.40 -31.86
C ILE A 2 19.71 -9.88 -30.52
N ALA A 3 20.34 -9.48 -29.43
CA ALA A 3 19.90 -9.70 -28.06
C ALA A 3 20.21 -8.41 -27.28
N THR A 4 19.23 -7.86 -26.59
CA THR A 4 19.36 -6.61 -25.83
C THR A 4 19.65 -6.91 -24.36
N HIS A 5 20.80 -6.45 -23.88
CA HIS A 5 21.17 -6.55 -22.47
C HIS A 5 20.43 -5.50 -21.64
N THR A 6 19.45 -5.92 -20.83
CA THR A 6 18.93 -5.09 -19.74
C THR A 6 19.93 -5.12 -18.59
N ALA A 7 20.68 -4.04 -18.40
CA ALA A 7 21.65 -3.90 -17.32
C ALA A 7 20.94 -3.65 -15.98
N CYS A 8 20.52 -4.73 -15.31
CA CYS A 8 20.11 -4.65 -13.91
C CYS A 8 21.33 -4.31 -13.04
N ILE A 9 21.31 -3.15 -12.36
CA ILE A 9 22.40 -2.73 -11.48
C ILE A 9 22.34 -3.55 -10.19
N ASP A 10 23.16 -4.61 -10.17
CA ASP A 10 23.35 -5.48 -9.01
C ASP A 10 24.08 -4.68 -7.90
N ARG A 11 23.31 -4.03 -7.01
CA ARG A 11 23.85 -3.40 -5.79
C ARG A 11 24.24 -4.50 -4.78
N THR A 12 25.28 -5.28 -5.09
CA THR A 12 25.92 -6.18 -4.13
C THR A 12 26.36 -5.36 -2.93
N ARG A 13 25.92 -5.73 -1.73
CA ARG A 13 26.34 -5.06 -0.49
C ARG A 13 27.87 -5.15 -0.37
N GLN A 14 28.59 -4.04 -0.53
CA GLN A 14 29.88 -3.88 0.13
C GLN A 14 29.68 -3.63 1.64
N SER A 15 28.96 -4.56 2.29
CA SER A 15 29.05 -4.69 3.73
C SER A 15 30.49 -5.08 4.04
N THR A 16 31.18 -4.24 4.77
CA THR A 16 32.47 -4.57 5.39
C THR A 16 32.20 -5.55 6.52
N SER A 17 31.92 -6.80 6.13
CA SER A 17 31.50 -7.89 7.00
C SER A 17 32.40 -7.93 8.22
N ALA A 18 31.79 -7.67 9.39
CA ALA A 18 32.53 -7.50 10.62
C ALA A 18 33.38 -8.75 10.85
N SER A 19 34.69 -8.57 11.09
CA SER A 19 35.57 -9.72 11.24
C SER A 19 35.07 -10.60 12.37
N ALA A 20 35.16 -11.93 12.22
CA ALA A 20 34.67 -12.86 13.25
C ALA A 20 35.26 -12.58 14.65
N TRP A 21 36.47 -12.00 14.70
CA TRP A 21 37.12 -11.52 15.91
C TRP A 21 36.41 -10.29 16.55
N GLN A 22 35.87 -9.35 15.78
CA GLN A 22 35.08 -8.23 16.32
C GLN A 22 33.76 -8.73 16.92
N ILE A 23 33.08 -9.66 16.24
CA ILE A 23 31.82 -10.26 16.72
C ILE A 23 32.09 -11.09 17.99
N ASP A 24 33.17 -11.86 18.05
CA ASP A 24 33.59 -12.61 19.23
C ASP A 24 34.04 -11.69 20.39
N LYS A 25 34.75 -10.60 20.12
CA LYS A 25 35.06 -9.56 21.12
C LYS A 25 33.77 -8.99 21.72
N PHE A 26 32.79 -8.64 20.87
CA PHE A 26 31.49 -8.12 21.29
C PHE A 26 30.69 -9.15 22.10
N ARG A 27 30.65 -10.41 21.65
CA ARG A 27 30.08 -11.55 22.38
C ARG A 27 30.60 -11.63 23.81
N ARG A 28 31.92 -11.65 23.97
CA ARG A 28 32.58 -11.71 25.30
C ARG A 28 32.23 -10.53 26.19
N VAL A 29 32.04 -9.32 25.65
CA VAL A 29 31.63 -8.14 26.45
C VAL A 29 30.20 -8.29 26.96
N LEU A 30 29.29 -8.85 26.16
CA LEU A 30 27.90 -9.12 26.58
C LEU A 30 27.82 -10.30 27.57
N ASP A 31 28.51 -11.41 27.30
CA ASP A 31 28.58 -12.57 28.20
C ASP A 31 29.15 -12.18 29.57
N ASN A 32 30.27 -11.42 29.61
CA ASN A 32 30.88 -10.91 30.84
C ASN A 32 30.00 -9.89 31.59
N ALA A 33 28.94 -9.38 30.96
CA ALA A 33 27.96 -8.51 31.58
C ALA A 33 26.68 -9.23 32.05
N GLY A 34 26.60 -10.55 31.87
CA GLY A 34 25.43 -11.36 32.23
C GLY A 34 24.25 -11.24 31.27
N CYS A 35 24.49 -10.80 30.02
CA CYS A 35 23.48 -10.88 28.95
C CYS A 35 23.37 -12.33 28.43
N ASP A 36 22.16 -12.84 28.20
CA ASP A 36 22.01 -14.17 27.58
C ASP A 36 22.17 -14.08 26.06
N VAL A 37 23.41 -14.08 25.59
CA VAL A 37 23.73 -14.05 24.16
C VAL A 37 23.23 -15.30 23.42
N LYS A 38 22.91 -16.39 24.13
CA LYS A 38 22.39 -17.63 23.53
C LYS A 38 20.91 -17.53 23.14
N ALA A 39 20.20 -16.52 23.62
CA ALA A 39 18.81 -16.24 23.23
C ALA A 39 18.69 -15.47 21.88
N LEU A 40 19.79 -14.87 21.41
CA LEU A 40 19.83 -14.20 20.11
C LEU A 40 19.77 -15.20 18.95
N GLY A 41 19.12 -14.82 17.86
CA GLY A 41 18.90 -15.67 16.68
C GLY A 41 17.92 -16.83 16.87
N ARG A 42 17.17 -16.86 17.99
CA ARG A 42 16.20 -17.92 18.30
C ARG A 42 14.77 -17.40 18.29
N ASP A 43 13.81 -18.26 17.93
CA ASP A 43 12.37 -17.99 17.96
C ASP A 43 11.96 -16.67 17.25
N GLY A 44 12.64 -16.32 16.15
CA GLY A 44 12.43 -15.07 15.42
C GLY A 44 13.06 -13.81 16.04
N ALA A 45 13.83 -13.93 17.12
CA ALA A 45 14.68 -12.84 17.60
C ALA A 45 15.88 -12.63 16.67
N LYS A 46 16.34 -11.38 16.56
CA LYS A 46 17.54 -10.99 15.80
C LYS A 46 18.80 -11.67 16.36
N SER A 47 19.77 -11.85 15.47
CA SER A 47 21.07 -12.49 15.75
C SER A 47 21.99 -11.61 16.61
N LEU A 48 23.17 -12.14 16.99
CA LEU A 48 24.22 -11.31 17.58
C LEU A 48 24.82 -10.36 16.53
N GLU A 49 24.84 -10.82 15.29
CA GLU A 49 25.38 -10.13 14.13
C GLU A 49 24.51 -8.91 13.79
N ASP A 50 23.18 -9.05 13.79
CA ASP A 50 22.20 -7.94 13.77
C ASP A 50 22.46 -6.92 14.90
N LEU A 51 22.80 -7.39 16.10
CA LEU A 51 23.03 -6.54 17.28
C LEU A 51 24.37 -5.81 17.18
N PHE A 52 25.37 -6.43 16.54
CA PHE A 52 26.64 -5.81 16.23
C PHE A 52 26.46 -4.73 15.15
N GLU A 53 25.70 -4.99 14.08
CA GLU A 53 25.38 -4.00 13.05
C GLU A 53 24.62 -2.80 13.64
N ASP A 54 23.58 -3.04 14.47
CA ASP A 54 22.80 -2.01 15.18
C ASP A 54 23.64 -1.09 16.08
N VAL A 55 24.72 -1.61 16.69
CA VAL A 55 25.60 -0.85 17.62
C VAL A 55 26.79 -0.20 16.92
N HIS A 56 27.47 -0.93 16.03
CA HIS A 56 28.75 -0.50 15.45
C HIS A 56 28.64 0.10 14.05
N GLN A 57 27.66 -0.33 13.23
CA GLN A 57 27.50 0.13 11.85
C GLN A 57 26.39 1.19 11.74
N GLU A 58 25.14 0.83 12.06
CA GLU A 58 24.02 1.77 12.13
C GLU A 58 24.19 2.82 13.25
N LYS A 59 24.84 2.42 14.34
CA LYS A 59 24.93 3.16 15.61
C LYS A 59 23.55 3.60 16.11
N GLY A 60 22.54 2.75 15.93
CA GLY A 60 21.16 2.97 16.38
C GLY A 60 20.95 2.69 17.87
N SER A 61 21.93 2.06 18.54
CA SER A 61 21.97 1.93 19.99
C SER A 61 23.40 1.94 20.54
N ILE A 62 23.52 2.15 21.85
CA ILE A 62 24.74 1.94 22.62
C ILE A 62 24.44 1.01 23.80
N PHE A 63 25.49 0.49 24.43
CA PHE A 63 25.38 -0.20 25.72
C PHE A 63 26.00 0.64 26.83
N VAL A 64 25.35 0.66 28.00
CA VAL A 64 25.75 1.45 29.16
C VAL A 64 25.68 0.58 30.43
N ARG A 65 26.53 0.87 31.41
CA ARG A 65 26.54 0.16 32.70
C ARG A 65 25.66 0.86 33.73
N GLU A 66 24.84 0.08 34.42
CA GLU A 66 24.15 0.47 35.65
C GLU A 66 25.16 0.52 36.82
N LYS A 67 25.12 1.61 37.60
CA LYS A 67 26.16 1.89 38.62
C LYS A 67 26.17 0.87 39.75
N ASP A 68 24.98 0.45 40.18
CA ASP A 68 24.79 -0.18 41.50
C ASP A 68 25.01 -1.70 41.46
N ASN A 69 24.99 -2.30 40.27
CA ASN A 69 25.15 -3.74 40.04
C ASN A 69 26.11 -4.08 38.87
N GLY A 70 26.62 -3.07 38.14
CA GLY A 70 27.49 -3.26 36.97
C GLY A 70 26.80 -3.82 35.72
N LYS A 71 25.49 -4.10 35.78
CA LYS A 71 24.70 -4.74 34.71
C LYS A 71 24.68 -3.84 33.49
N LEU A 72 24.84 -4.47 32.32
CA LEU A 72 24.79 -3.77 31.05
C LEU A 72 23.35 -3.74 30.51
N TRP A 73 22.95 -2.59 29.98
CA TRP A 73 21.69 -2.43 29.25
C TRP A 73 21.90 -1.64 27.97
N ARG A 74 21.09 -1.97 26.96
CA ARG A 74 21.07 -1.32 25.66
C ARG A 74 20.23 -0.05 25.75
N LEU A 75 20.75 1.07 25.28
CA LEU A 75 20.04 2.34 25.22
C LEU A 75 19.76 2.69 23.76
N VAL A 76 18.48 2.69 23.40
CA VAL A 76 17.98 3.09 22.08
C VAL A 76 17.39 4.48 22.22
N ARG A 77 17.75 5.40 21.31
CA ARG A 77 17.14 6.73 21.23
C ARG A 77 16.34 6.85 19.95
N LEU A 78 15.11 7.31 20.06
CA LEU A 78 14.15 7.42 18.95
C LEU A 78 13.68 8.87 18.79
N VAL A 79 13.34 9.23 17.55
CA VAL A 79 12.37 10.30 17.29
C VAL A 79 11.09 9.67 16.73
N ARG A 80 9.94 10.11 17.23
CA ARG A 80 8.59 9.72 16.82
C ARG A 80 7.89 10.99 16.33
N VAL A 81 7.51 11.01 15.06
CA VAL A 81 6.98 12.20 14.38
C VAL A 81 5.48 12.00 14.14
N LYS A 82 4.65 12.87 14.70
CA LYS A 82 3.23 13.01 14.38
C LYS A 82 3.08 14.08 13.31
N VAL A 83 2.68 13.71 12.10
CA VAL A 83 2.24 14.68 11.09
C VAL A 83 0.72 14.83 11.22
N ARG A 84 0.24 16.05 11.43
CA ARG A 84 -1.19 16.39 11.48
C ARG A 84 -1.62 17.27 10.33
N ALA A 85 -2.84 17.08 9.87
CA ALA A 85 -3.51 17.95 8.90
C ALA A 85 -5.00 18.06 9.23
N SER A 86 -5.60 19.22 8.96
CA SER A 86 -7.05 19.40 8.98
C SER A 86 -7.61 18.93 7.65
N ILE A 87 -8.23 17.75 7.64
CA ILE A 87 -8.84 17.14 6.44
C ILE A 87 -10.35 17.26 6.58
N LEU A 88 -10.97 18.02 5.68
CA LEU A 88 -12.41 18.34 5.71
C LEU A 88 -12.86 18.96 7.06
N GLY A 89 -12.01 19.81 7.63
CA GLY A 89 -12.27 20.48 8.93
C GLY A 89 -12.09 19.58 10.16
N VAL A 90 -11.46 18.40 10.02
CA VAL A 90 -11.19 17.47 11.12
C VAL A 90 -9.69 17.21 11.22
N ASP A 91 -9.12 17.43 12.41
CA ASP A 91 -7.72 17.10 12.69
C ASP A 91 -7.48 15.60 12.60
N ARG A 92 -6.59 15.21 11.70
CA ARG A 92 -6.13 13.83 11.51
C ARG A 92 -4.63 13.72 11.69
N VAL A 93 -4.18 12.55 12.14
CA VAL A 93 -2.78 12.16 12.24
C VAL A 93 -2.47 11.16 11.13
N LEU A 94 -1.34 11.37 10.46
CA LEU A 94 -0.77 10.40 9.54
C LEU A 94 -0.19 9.21 10.32
N VAL A 95 -0.72 8.03 10.09
CA VAL A 95 -0.23 6.77 10.67
C VAL A 95 0.03 5.75 9.58
N SER A 96 1.04 4.91 9.76
CA SER A 96 1.08 3.65 9.05
C SER A 96 -0.13 2.83 9.50
N ARG A 97 -0.72 2.10 8.55
CA ARG A 97 -1.85 1.19 8.75
C ARG A 97 -1.41 -0.26 8.51
N ARG A 98 -0.91 -0.57 7.32
CA ARG A 98 -0.47 -1.94 6.94
C ARG A 98 1.00 -1.93 6.52
N GLN A 99 1.76 -2.92 6.98
CA GLN A 99 3.16 -3.16 6.62
C GLN A 99 3.26 -4.52 5.90
N TYR A 100 3.70 -4.52 4.65
CA TYR A 100 3.97 -5.74 3.89
C TYR A 100 5.44 -6.12 4.06
N VAL A 101 5.68 -7.26 4.69
CA VAL A 101 7.02 -7.86 4.86
C VAL A 101 7.34 -8.75 3.66
N HIS A 102 8.62 -8.91 3.32
CA HIS A 102 9.09 -9.63 2.13
C HIS A 102 8.57 -11.08 2.00
N GLU A 103 8.16 -11.73 3.09
CA GLU A 103 7.53 -13.05 3.12
C GLU A 103 6.02 -13.04 2.78
N GLY A 104 5.49 -11.95 2.23
CA GLY A 104 4.05 -11.76 1.98
C GLY A 104 3.20 -11.51 3.24
N LYS A 105 3.80 -11.59 4.42
CA LYS A 105 3.12 -11.36 5.70
C LYS A 105 2.71 -9.90 5.85
N VAL A 106 1.41 -9.67 5.93
CA VAL A 106 0.82 -8.36 6.25
C VAL A 106 0.76 -8.21 7.78
N ALA A 107 1.28 -7.10 8.30
CA ALA A 107 1.06 -6.70 9.68
C ALA A 107 0.26 -5.40 9.72
N GLU A 108 -0.96 -5.41 10.25
CA GLU A 108 -1.64 -4.16 10.59
C GLU A 108 -1.04 -3.58 11.89
N LYS A 109 -0.74 -2.28 11.86
CA LYS A 109 -0.15 -1.51 12.95
C LYS A 109 -0.73 -0.10 12.88
N VAL A 110 -1.06 0.49 14.02
CA VAL A 110 -1.36 1.93 14.12
C VAL A 110 -0.12 2.61 14.66
N GLN A 111 0.78 3.02 13.77
CA GLN A 111 2.11 3.51 14.12
C GLN A 111 2.45 4.80 13.39
N THR A 112 2.76 5.87 14.12
CA THR A 112 3.31 7.10 13.52
C THR A 112 4.78 6.89 13.10
N PRO A 113 5.29 7.65 12.12
CA PRO A 113 6.69 7.60 11.69
C PRO A 113 7.66 7.67 12.87
N MET A 114 8.69 6.81 12.86
CA MET A 114 9.76 6.87 13.85
C MET A 114 11.08 6.33 13.32
N ARG A 115 12.19 6.83 13.85
CA ARG A 115 13.56 6.44 13.48
C ARG A 115 14.47 6.41 14.70
N LYS A 116 15.49 5.55 14.69
CA LYS A 116 16.61 5.59 15.66
C LYS A 116 17.45 6.85 15.42
N LEU A 117 17.94 7.48 16.48
CA LEU A 117 18.94 8.54 16.36
C LEU A 117 20.34 7.92 16.35
N VAL A 118 21.21 8.40 15.46
CA VAL A 118 22.59 7.91 15.32
C VAL A 118 23.45 8.35 16.51
N TRP A 119 24.12 7.40 17.18
CA TRP A 119 25.06 7.69 18.26
C TRP A 119 26.43 8.11 17.74
N ASN A 120 26.98 9.16 18.33
CA ASN A 120 28.26 9.77 17.98
C ASN A 120 29.41 9.34 18.93
N VAL A 121 29.11 8.50 19.92
CA VAL A 121 30.09 7.95 20.88
C VAL A 121 30.50 6.53 20.47
N PRO A 122 31.81 6.18 20.46
CA PRO A 122 32.25 4.80 20.25
C PRO A 122 31.74 3.85 21.33
N PHE A 123 31.44 2.60 20.96
CA PHE A 123 30.93 1.57 21.87
C PHE A 123 31.77 1.44 23.15
N GLU A 124 33.09 1.28 23.02
CA GLU A 124 34.00 1.17 24.17
C GLU A 124 33.92 2.37 25.12
N ALA A 125 33.83 3.60 24.59
CA ALA A 125 33.73 4.82 25.40
C ALA A 125 32.37 4.94 26.11
N ALA A 126 31.29 4.39 25.53
CA ALA A 126 29.98 4.38 26.17
C ALA A 126 29.91 3.46 27.41
N LEU A 127 30.73 2.40 27.46
CA LEU A 127 30.77 1.45 28.59
C LEU A 127 31.32 2.08 29.88
N ASP A 128 32.23 3.05 29.77
CA ASP A 128 32.90 3.72 30.89
C ASP A 128 32.15 4.99 31.35
N MET A 129 31.15 5.44 30.58
CA MET A 129 30.37 6.65 30.87
C MET A 129 29.15 6.37 31.77
N LYS A 130 28.84 7.31 32.67
CA LYS A 130 27.66 7.23 33.56
C LYS A 130 26.38 7.31 32.74
N ALA A 131 25.52 6.30 32.86
CA ALA A 131 24.30 6.17 32.06
C ALA A 131 23.38 7.43 32.09
N ASP A 132 23.29 8.14 33.22
CA ASP A 132 22.46 9.34 33.36
C ASP A 132 22.78 10.42 32.30
N VAL A 133 24.03 10.52 31.85
CA VAL A 133 24.48 11.50 30.83
C VAL A 133 23.72 11.27 29.51
N PHE A 134 23.48 10.01 29.16
CA PHE A 134 22.78 9.61 27.93
C PHE A 134 21.25 9.66 28.06
N LEU A 135 20.72 9.66 29.30
CA LEU A 135 19.29 9.84 29.58
C LEU A 135 18.85 11.31 29.55
N THR A 136 19.77 12.27 29.39
CA THR A 136 19.42 13.69 29.24
C THR A 136 18.72 13.96 27.90
N GLU A 137 17.80 14.94 27.89
CA GLU A 137 17.09 15.38 26.68
C GLU A 137 18.04 15.92 25.60
N ASN A 138 19.00 16.74 26.01
CA ASN A 138 19.95 17.40 25.10
C ASN A 138 21.34 16.75 25.21
N CYS A 139 21.37 15.42 25.07
CA CYS A 139 22.61 14.65 25.11
C CYS A 139 23.50 14.97 23.89
N PRO A 140 24.78 15.38 24.06
CA PRO A 140 25.65 15.72 22.93
C PRO A 140 26.18 14.49 22.17
N SER A 141 26.04 13.28 22.73
CA SER A 141 26.58 12.03 22.18
C SER A 141 25.71 11.39 21.08
N VAL A 142 24.69 12.10 20.57
CA VAL A 142 23.69 11.56 19.63
C VAL A 142 23.25 12.62 18.61
N GLN A 143 22.78 12.20 17.44
CA GLN A 143 22.25 13.05 16.38
C GLN A 143 21.11 13.95 16.91
N PRO A 144 21.08 15.26 16.59
CA PRO A 144 19.98 16.14 16.95
C PRO A 144 18.64 15.63 16.39
N TRP A 145 17.63 15.48 17.25
CA TRP A 145 16.37 14.82 16.87
C TRP A 145 15.63 15.52 15.72
N ARG A 146 15.75 16.86 15.59
CA ARG A 146 15.17 17.63 14.48
C ARG A 146 15.77 17.26 13.12
N ALA A 147 17.08 17.04 13.05
CA ALA A 147 17.74 16.59 11.82
C ALA A 147 17.26 15.18 11.43
N ALA A 148 17.19 14.27 12.40
CA ALA A 148 16.70 12.91 12.18
C ALA A 148 15.22 12.85 11.80
N ALA A 149 14.38 13.76 12.33
CA ALA A 149 12.98 13.93 11.95
C ALA A 149 12.85 14.43 10.51
N SER A 150 13.64 15.45 10.12
CA SER A 150 13.65 15.98 8.75
C SER A 150 14.12 14.93 7.73
N GLU A 151 15.19 14.20 8.04
CA GLU A 151 15.67 13.07 7.25
C GLU A 151 14.65 11.92 7.17
N LEU A 152 13.91 11.64 8.25
CA LEU A 152 12.84 10.63 8.25
C LEU A 152 11.69 11.03 7.32
N LEU A 153 11.24 12.29 7.38
CA LEU A 153 10.18 12.82 6.52
C LEU A 153 10.61 12.84 5.04
N ALA A 154 11.87 13.17 4.76
CA ALA A 154 12.42 13.11 3.40
C ALA A 154 12.50 11.66 2.88
N ASN A 155 13.03 10.73 3.67
CA ASN A 155 13.32 9.37 3.22
C ASN A 155 12.07 8.47 3.14
N GLU A 156 11.11 8.59 4.06
CA GLU A 156 9.86 7.80 3.99
C GLU A 156 8.82 8.43 3.06
N PHE A 157 8.68 9.77 3.04
CA PHE A 157 7.58 10.45 2.34
C PHE A 157 7.97 11.26 1.10
N GLY A 158 9.27 11.38 0.78
CA GLY A 158 9.73 12.26 -0.30
C GLY A 158 9.60 13.76 -0.01
N LEU A 159 9.25 14.15 1.22
CA LEU A 159 9.09 15.55 1.61
C LEU A 159 10.46 16.25 1.61
N SER A 160 10.74 17.06 0.59
CA SER A 160 12.00 17.81 0.48
C SER A 160 12.19 18.78 1.65
N ARG A 161 13.43 19.20 1.95
CA ARG A 161 13.66 20.14 3.08
C ARG A 161 12.94 21.47 2.90
N ALA A 162 12.92 22.03 1.68
CA ALA A 162 12.15 23.23 1.38
C ALA A 162 10.66 23.02 1.67
N LEU A 163 10.08 21.91 1.17
CA LEU A 163 8.67 21.57 1.43
C LEU A 163 8.37 21.35 2.93
N GLN A 164 9.31 20.82 3.70
CA GLN A 164 9.17 20.73 5.16
C GLN A 164 9.21 22.11 5.83
N GLU A 165 10.09 23.01 5.40
CA GLU A 165 10.23 24.37 5.94
C GLU A 165 9.04 25.26 5.57
N ASP A 166 8.50 25.12 4.35
CA ASP A 166 7.35 25.88 3.85
C ASP A 166 6.00 25.36 4.36
N GLN A 167 5.82 24.03 4.46
CA GLN A 167 4.52 23.41 4.75
C GLN A 167 4.39 22.71 6.11
N LEU A 168 5.45 22.49 6.90
CA LEU A 168 5.34 21.79 8.20
C LEU A 168 5.68 22.68 9.41
N VAL A 169 4.63 23.16 10.09
CA VAL A 169 4.78 23.94 11.33
C VAL A 169 4.97 23.00 12.52
N GLU A 170 6.17 22.99 13.11
CA GLU A 170 6.42 22.33 14.40
C GLU A 170 5.45 22.90 15.47
N ARG A 171 4.95 22.05 16.38
CA ARG A 171 4.13 22.46 17.53
C ARG A 171 4.91 22.26 18.84
N PRO A 172 5.73 23.23 19.31
CA PRO A 172 6.58 23.06 20.49
C PRO A 172 5.83 22.71 21.79
N GLY A 173 4.57 23.14 21.91
CA GLY A 173 3.70 22.79 23.06
C GLY A 173 3.22 21.33 23.08
N GLU A 174 3.49 20.55 22.02
CA GLU A 174 3.21 19.12 21.93
C GLU A 174 4.47 18.26 21.92
N TYR A 175 5.66 18.87 21.94
CA TYR A 175 6.91 18.14 22.04
C TYR A 175 7.05 17.52 23.44
N ALA A 176 7.47 16.26 23.49
CA ALA A 176 7.73 15.55 24.73
C ALA A 176 9.00 14.70 24.61
N PHE A 177 9.85 14.73 25.64
CA PHE A 177 10.94 13.77 25.80
C PHE A 177 10.58 12.75 26.88
N LEU A 178 10.51 11.47 26.47
CA LEU A 178 10.09 10.36 27.31
C LEU A 178 11.28 9.42 27.54
N VAL A 179 11.50 9.04 28.80
CA VAL A 179 12.45 7.97 29.17
C VAL A 179 11.62 6.81 29.71
N GLU A 180 11.53 5.73 28.94
CA GLU A 180 10.77 4.53 29.30
C GLU A 180 11.54 3.67 30.33
N ASP A 181 10.84 2.76 31.00
CA ASP A 181 11.48 1.78 31.90
C ASP A 181 12.39 0.81 31.13
N ALA A 182 13.35 0.21 31.84
CA ALA A 182 14.20 -0.84 31.28
C ALA A 182 13.41 -2.15 31.15
N VAL A 183 13.24 -2.64 29.93
CA VAL A 183 12.44 -3.83 29.56
C VAL A 183 13.29 -4.85 28.79
N GLU A 184 12.88 -6.11 28.73
CA GLU A 184 13.52 -7.07 27.83
C GLU A 184 13.17 -6.75 26.37
N SER A 185 14.16 -6.79 25.47
CA SER A 185 13.91 -6.50 24.06
C SER A 185 13.27 -7.68 23.35
N VAL A 186 12.06 -7.48 22.80
CA VAL A 186 11.38 -8.48 21.97
C VAL A 186 12.23 -8.85 20.74
N GLY A 187 12.94 -7.88 20.16
CA GLY A 187 13.83 -8.10 19.02
C GLY A 187 15.17 -8.74 19.38
N PHE A 188 15.70 -8.48 20.57
CA PHE A 188 16.98 -9.00 21.06
C PHE A 188 16.79 -9.63 22.44
N ARG A 189 16.24 -10.84 22.48
CA ARG A 189 15.95 -11.57 23.74
C ARG A 189 17.20 -11.73 24.60
N GLY A 190 17.05 -11.75 25.92
CA GLY A 190 18.16 -11.71 26.87
C GLY A 190 18.81 -10.33 27.04
N ILE A 191 18.52 -9.35 26.16
CA ILE A 191 19.04 -7.98 26.26
C ILE A 191 18.00 -7.06 26.90
N THR A 192 18.31 -6.58 28.11
CA THR A 192 17.56 -5.46 28.71
C THR A 192 17.82 -4.18 27.89
N THR A 193 16.77 -3.58 27.36
CA THR A 193 16.80 -2.33 26.58
C THR A 193 15.99 -1.24 27.29
N LYS A 194 16.46 0.01 27.21
CA LYS A 194 15.74 1.21 27.65
C LYS A 194 15.58 2.16 26.46
N TYR A 195 14.43 2.83 26.37
CA TYR A 195 14.09 3.71 25.26
C TYR A 195 14.01 5.17 25.72
N CYS A 196 14.70 6.05 24.98
CA CYS A 196 14.57 7.51 25.10
C CYS A 196 13.89 8.03 23.83
N VAL A 197 12.67 8.55 23.92
CA VAL A 197 11.84 8.94 22.78
C VAL A 197 11.58 10.43 22.78
N HIS A 198 12.00 11.11 21.71
CA HIS A 198 11.51 12.44 21.37
C HIS A 198 10.21 12.29 20.57
N GLU A 199 9.08 12.69 21.12
CA GLU A 199 7.82 12.80 20.40
C GLU A 199 7.62 14.25 19.93
N VAL A 200 7.37 14.44 18.63
CA VAL A 200 7.12 15.75 18.00
C VAL A 200 5.80 15.73 17.26
N THR A 201 5.04 16.83 17.31
CA THR A 201 3.97 17.10 16.34
C THR A 201 4.41 18.18 15.34
N TYR A 202 4.28 17.88 14.04
CA TYR A 202 4.25 18.87 12.96
C TYR A 202 2.83 18.96 12.41
N HIS A 203 2.42 20.16 12.02
CA HIS A 203 1.12 20.43 11.44
C HIS A 203 1.30 20.98 10.01
N VAL A 204 0.66 20.35 9.03
CA VAL A 204 0.67 20.81 7.65
C VAL A 204 -0.03 22.17 7.57
N TRP A 205 0.63 23.19 7.03
CA TRP A 205 0.13 24.56 7.01
C TRP A 205 -1.02 24.73 6.02
N GLN A 206 -0.81 24.29 4.77
CA GLN A 206 -1.82 24.26 3.72
C GLN A 206 -1.95 22.81 3.21
N PRO A 207 -2.89 22.00 3.74
CA PRO A 207 -3.20 20.67 3.21
C PRO A 207 -3.56 20.69 1.72
N GLU A 208 -4.08 21.81 1.22
CA GLU A 208 -4.46 22.04 -0.17
C GLU A 208 -3.28 22.31 -1.11
N HIS A 209 -2.06 22.50 -0.59
CA HIS A 209 -0.88 22.79 -1.41
C HIS A 209 -0.54 21.60 -2.33
N PRO A 210 -0.24 21.80 -3.63
CA PRO A 210 -0.05 20.69 -4.58
C PRO A 210 0.99 19.65 -4.14
N ASP A 211 2.12 20.09 -3.60
CA ASP A 211 3.20 19.21 -3.13
C ASP A 211 2.79 18.32 -1.93
N CYS A 212 1.75 18.69 -1.17
CA CYS A 212 1.23 17.87 -0.08
C CYS A 212 0.48 16.61 -0.58
N GLN A 213 0.23 16.49 -1.89
CA GLN A 213 -0.39 15.30 -2.49
C GLN A 213 0.47 14.03 -2.35
N ILE A 214 1.80 14.15 -2.20
CA ILE A 214 2.68 12.98 -1.99
C ILE A 214 2.43 12.31 -0.63
N ILE A 215 1.74 12.99 0.30
CA ILE A 215 1.20 12.43 1.53
C ILE A 215 -0.35 12.37 1.55
N GLY A 216 -0.98 12.34 0.37
CA GLY A 216 -2.43 12.11 0.21
C GLY A 216 -3.36 13.29 0.54
N LEU A 217 -2.82 14.50 0.74
CA LEU A 217 -3.60 15.70 1.06
C LEU A 217 -4.10 16.42 -0.22
N PRO A 218 -5.11 17.32 -0.14
CA PRO A 218 -5.94 17.67 1.02
C PRO A 218 -6.96 16.59 1.41
N HIS A 219 -7.22 15.62 0.52
CA HIS A 219 -8.33 14.68 0.65
C HIS A 219 -8.16 13.62 1.75
N GLY A 220 -6.93 13.40 2.22
CA GLY A 220 -6.60 12.38 3.21
C GLY A 220 -6.57 10.97 2.63
N GLN A 221 -6.19 10.81 1.36
CA GLN A 221 -6.10 9.52 0.67
C GLN A 221 -5.07 8.61 1.36
N GLU A 222 -5.30 7.30 1.32
CA GLU A 222 -4.26 6.32 1.67
C GLU A 222 -3.20 6.27 0.57
N PHE A 223 -1.93 6.14 0.94
CA PHE A 223 -0.80 6.06 0.02
C PHE A 223 0.25 5.07 0.51
N ALA A 224 1.17 4.65 -0.37
CA ALA A 224 2.17 3.64 -0.08
C ALA A 224 3.59 4.20 -0.19
N THR A 225 4.47 3.85 0.74
CA THR A 225 5.92 4.15 0.68
C THR A 225 6.69 2.85 0.70
N ALA A 226 7.74 2.75 -0.12
CA ALA A 226 8.70 1.65 -0.03
C ALA A 226 9.86 2.11 0.85
N SER A 227 9.89 1.68 2.12
CA SER A 227 11.01 2.02 2.99
C SER A 227 12.26 1.31 2.50
N SER A 228 13.26 2.08 2.06
CA SER A 228 14.64 1.61 2.04
C SER A 228 15.01 1.18 3.47
N GLY A 229 15.62 0.00 3.61
CA GLY A 229 15.93 -0.56 4.93
C GLY A 229 16.71 0.44 5.78
N ALA A 230 16.20 0.76 6.97
CA ALA A 230 16.65 1.89 7.79
C ALA A 230 18.14 1.78 8.18
N GLY A 231 19.00 2.37 7.35
CA GLY A 231 20.45 2.27 7.42
C GLY A 231 21.16 2.86 6.20
N ASP A 232 20.51 2.87 5.02
CA ASP A 232 21.07 3.51 3.81
C ASP A 232 20.71 5.00 3.75
N SER A 233 21.60 5.86 4.27
CA SER A 233 21.43 7.32 4.32
C SER A 233 22.47 8.09 3.50
N GLY A 234 22.95 7.53 2.38
CA GLY A 234 23.96 8.17 1.54
C GLY A 234 23.77 7.92 0.04
N GLY A 235 23.80 9.01 -0.76
CA GLY A 235 24.07 8.91 -2.20
C GLY A 235 22.88 8.84 -3.16
N LEU A 236 21.73 9.46 -2.87
CA LEU A 236 20.68 9.62 -3.89
C LEU A 236 21.04 10.68 -4.95
N GLU A 237 21.56 11.85 -4.54
CA GLU A 237 21.98 12.92 -5.47
C GLU A 237 23.27 12.57 -6.22
N GLU A 238 24.27 12.00 -5.55
CA GLU A 238 25.58 11.70 -6.13
C GLU A 238 25.51 10.65 -7.26
N ALA A 239 24.53 9.73 -7.18
CA ALA A 239 24.29 8.70 -8.18
C ALA A 239 23.82 9.26 -9.55
N LEU A 240 23.08 10.36 -9.57
CA LEU A 240 22.62 11.01 -10.81
C LEU A 240 23.79 11.65 -11.58
N CYS A 241 24.77 12.23 -10.88
CA CYS A 241 25.98 12.77 -11.51
C CYS A 241 26.93 11.67 -12.02
N ALA A 242 27.03 10.54 -11.31
CA ALA A 242 27.92 9.45 -11.69
C ALA A 242 27.49 8.72 -12.98
N ALA A 243 26.18 8.62 -13.25
CA ALA A 243 25.61 7.85 -14.35
C ALA A 243 26.02 8.31 -15.76
N VAL A 244 26.53 9.54 -15.91
CA VAL A 244 26.92 10.13 -17.21
C VAL A 244 28.33 9.69 -17.67
N SER A 245 29.16 9.14 -16.76
CA SER A 245 30.63 9.26 -16.89
C SER A 245 31.44 7.95 -16.94
N SER A 246 30.85 6.76 -17.19
CA SER A 246 31.64 5.52 -17.26
C SER A 246 31.13 4.45 -18.24
N THR A 247 31.95 4.16 -19.27
CA THR A 247 31.69 3.11 -20.27
C THR A 247 32.95 2.27 -20.51
N ARG A 248 33.20 1.26 -19.66
CA ARG A 248 34.07 0.09 -19.90
C ARG A 248 33.86 -0.95 -18.80
N GLY A 249 33.82 -2.23 -19.15
CA GLY A 249 33.59 -3.33 -18.19
C GLY A 249 34.37 -4.60 -18.54
N SER A 250 34.20 -5.66 -17.74
CA SER A 250 34.70 -7.02 -18.06
C SER A 250 34.13 -8.11 -17.15
N SER A 251 34.18 -9.35 -17.68
CA SER A 251 34.11 -10.67 -16.99
C SER A 251 32.86 -11.06 -16.18
N MET A 252 32.34 -12.25 -16.48
CA MET A 252 31.34 -12.95 -15.67
C MET A 252 32.02 -13.70 -14.51
N GLY A 253 31.36 -13.74 -13.35
CA GLY A 253 31.71 -14.59 -12.20
C GLY A 253 30.50 -15.36 -11.70
N THR A 254 30.72 -16.53 -11.07
CA THR A 254 29.66 -17.42 -10.60
C THR A 254 28.94 -16.87 -9.37
N ARG A 255 27.63 -16.61 -9.47
CA ARG A 255 26.79 -16.21 -8.34
C ARG A 255 26.58 -17.36 -7.34
N GLY A 256 26.90 -17.11 -6.08
CA GLY A 256 26.19 -17.74 -4.95
C GLY A 256 24.88 -17.01 -4.67
N SER A 257 23.95 -17.63 -3.96
CA SER A 257 22.65 -17.03 -3.61
C SER A 257 22.75 -16.18 -2.33
N GLU A 258 23.19 -14.93 -2.47
CA GLU A 258 23.03 -13.95 -1.38
C GLU A 258 21.57 -13.51 -1.27
N SER A 259 21.03 -13.48 -0.04
CA SER A 259 19.66 -13.03 0.20
C SER A 259 19.58 -11.51 0.12
N VAL A 260 19.06 -10.99 -1.00
CA VAL A 260 18.71 -9.58 -1.14
C VAL A 260 17.67 -9.25 -0.06
N SER A 261 17.97 -8.27 0.80
CA SER A 261 17.00 -7.77 1.77
C SER A 261 15.91 -7.01 1.03
N GLY A 262 14.79 -7.68 0.75
CA GLY A 262 13.65 -7.10 0.04
C GLY A 262 13.15 -5.81 0.69
N SER A 263 12.70 -4.87 -0.15
CA SER A 263 12.04 -3.65 0.31
C SER A 263 10.73 -3.97 1.03
N GLN A 264 10.42 -3.17 2.04
CA GLN A 264 9.18 -3.24 2.81
C GLN A 264 8.22 -2.15 2.30
N LEU A 265 6.95 -2.49 2.10
CA LEU A 265 5.92 -1.54 1.69
C LEU A 265 5.07 -1.13 2.90
N ASN A 266 5.03 0.17 3.19
CA ASN A 266 4.24 0.77 4.25
C ASN A 266 3.03 1.48 3.64
N MET A 267 1.82 1.06 3.98
CA MET A 267 0.59 1.81 3.71
C MET A 267 0.38 2.85 4.81
N TRP A 268 0.07 4.08 4.43
CA TRP A 268 -0.18 5.21 5.31
C TRP A 268 -1.61 5.73 5.13
N ALA A 269 -2.22 6.15 6.23
CA ALA A 269 -3.61 6.57 6.30
C ALA A 269 -3.80 7.73 7.29
N TRP A 270 -4.78 8.59 7.02
CA TRP A 270 -5.13 9.71 7.89
C TRP A 270 -6.29 9.35 8.82
N ARG A 271 -5.99 8.99 10.07
CA ARG A 271 -6.98 8.68 11.13
C ARG A 271 -7.20 9.89 12.05
N ARG A 272 -8.36 9.99 12.71
CA ARG A 272 -8.62 11.12 13.64
C ARG A 272 -7.70 10.99 14.87
N ASP A 273 -7.23 12.12 15.40
CA ASP A 273 -6.24 12.14 16.50
C ASP A 273 -6.70 11.40 17.77
N LYS A 274 -8.01 11.44 18.05
CA LYS A 274 -8.66 10.74 19.18
C LYS A 274 -8.54 9.22 19.05
N ASP A 275 -8.67 8.70 17.83
CA ASP A 275 -8.68 7.26 17.53
C ASP A 275 -7.26 6.72 17.71
N VAL A 276 -6.28 7.39 17.08
CA VAL A 276 -4.84 7.07 17.19
C VAL A 276 -4.36 7.13 18.64
N THR A 277 -4.77 8.15 19.40
CA THR A 277 -4.45 8.27 20.84
C THR A 277 -5.06 7.12 21.64
N GLY A 278 -6.29 6.70 21.32
CA GLY A 278 -6.94 5.54 21.90
C GLY A 278 -6.17 4.24 21.65
N ASP A 279 -5.80 3.99 20.39
CA ASP A 279 -5.08 2.78 19.98
C ASP A 279 -3.66 2.71 20.55
N MET A 280 -2.92 3.82 20.56
CA MET A 280 -1.60 3.89 21.18
C MET A 280 -1.65 3.65 22.69
N LEU A 281 -2.66 4.18 23.40
CA LEU A 281 -2.85 3.91 24.82
C LEU A 281 -3.21 2.44 25.08
N ARG A 282 -4.04 1.81 24.22
CA ARG A 282 -4.36 0.37 24.28
C ARG A 282 -3.11 -0.49 24.04
N SER A 283 -2.30 -0.16 23.05
CA SER A 283 -1.05 -0.86 22.73
C SER A 283 -0.06 -0.79 23.91
N SER A 284 0.21 0.42 24.41
CA SER A 284 1.08 0.63 25.58
C SER A 284 0.52 0.02 26.88
N ALA A 285 -0.80 -0.13 27.01
CA ALA A 285 -1.40 -0.89 28.11
C ALA A 285 -1.24 -2.41 27.93
N ARG A 286 -1.37 -2.94 26.70
CA ARG A 286 -1.16 -4.36 26.38
C ARG A 286 0.29 -4.78 26.62
N SER A 287 1.27 -4.00 26.17
CA SER A 287 2.70 -4.25 26.42
C SER A 287 3.03 -4.23 27.91
N ARG A 288 2.53 -3.24 28.67
CA ARG A 288 2.68 -3.22 30.13
C ARG A 288 1.97 -4.38 30.82
N ARG A 289 0.81 -4.83 30.34
CA ARG A 289 0.11 -6.01 30.89
C ARG A 289 0.87 -7.31 30.63
N LEU A 290 1.45 -7.48 29.44
CA LEU A 290 2.31 -8.63 29.12
C LEU A 290 3.56 -8.66 30.01
N ALA A 291 4.28 -7.54 30.12
CA ALA A 291 5.44 -7.42 31.01
C ALA A 291 5.05 -7.68 32.49
N THR A 292 3.90 -7.19 32.94
CA THR A 292 3.37 -7.48 34.28
C THR A 292 3.02 -8.95 34.46
N MET A 293 2.43 -9.62 33.47
CA MET A 293 2.15 -11.07 33.55
C MET A 293 3.43 -11.91 33.58
N GLN A 294 4.44 -11.56 32.77
CA GLN A 294 5.76 -12.21 32.80
C GLN A 294 6.47 -11.99 34.15
N LYS A 295 6.28 -10.82 34.78
CA LYS A 295 6.76 -10.48 36.13
C LYS A 295 5.96 -11.17 37.25
N GLN A 296 4.67 -11.42 37.05
CA GLN A 296 3.82 -12.19 37.99
C GLN A 296 4.10 -13.69 37.93
N LEU A 297 4.47 -14.23 36.76
CA LEU A 297 4.97 -15.61 36.61
C LEU A 297 6.34 -15.85 37.26
N SER A 298 7.01 -14.79 37.74
CA SER A 298 8.37 -14.84 38.30
C SER A 298 8.53 -14.17 39.68
N ALA A 299 7.43 -13.81 40.36
CA ALA A 299 7.46 -13.15 41.67
C ALA A 299 6.48 -13.77 42.69
N PRO A 300 6.89 -13.99 43.96
CA PRO A 300 5.99 -14.40 45.03
C PRO A 300 5.04 -13.26 45.44
N THR A 301 3.82 -13.61 45.87
CA THR A 301 2.72 -12.66 46.05
C THR A 301 2.73 -11.88 47.36
N SER A 302 2.59 -10.55 47.27
CA SER A 302 2.09 -9.67 48.34
C SER A 302 1.26 -8.52 47.74
N THR A 303 0.28 -7.99 48.49
CA THR A 303 -0.85 -7.20 47.94
C THR A 303 -0.97 -5.77 48.50
N SER A 304 -1.33 -4.77 47.67
CA SER A 304 -2.31 -3.70 47.97
C SER A 304 -2.54 -2.71 46.79
N SER A 305 -3.75 -2.12 46.70
CA SER A 305 -4.14 -0.74 46.24
C SER A 305 -3.47 -0.08 45.00
N VAL A 306 -4.12 0.48 43.94
CA VAL A 306 -5.47 1.07 43.68
C VAL A 306 -5.71 2.41 44.44
N LEU A 307 -6.15 3.56 43.88
CA LEU A 307 -6.76 3.99 42.59
C LEU A 307 -5.82 5.07 41.91
N GLU A 308 -6.10 6.09 41.07
CA GLU A 308 -7.24 6.67 40.31
C GLU A 308 -6.73 7.48 39.07
N VAL A 309 -7.61 8.06 38.22
CA VAL A 309 -7.35 8.64 36.88
C VAL A 309 -8.32 9.81 36.53
N LYS A 310 -7.92 10.73 35.62
CA LYS A 310 -8.60 11.95 35.05
C LYS A 310 -8.39 13.24 35.88
N LYS A 311 -8.53 14.46 35.33
CA LYS A 311 -9.10 14.98 34.05
C LYS A 311 -8.30 16.21 33.58
N ILE A 312 -8.37 16.66 32.31
CA ILE A 312 -9.16 17.82 31.82
C ILE A 312 -8.94 17.96 30.29
N MET A 313 -9.90 18.52 29.56
CA MET A 313 -9.77 18.98 28.15
C MET A 313 -10.50 20.32 27.95
N THR A 314 -10.32 20.88 26.74
CA THR A 314 -11.22 21.82 26.01
C THR A 314 -11.12 23.31 26.33
N ASN A 315 -10.56 24.09 25.38
CA ASN A 315 -11.36 24.95 24.47
C ASN A 315 -10.45 25.84 23.59
N MET A 316 -10.75 25.92 22.29
CA MET A 316 -11.20 27.17 21.63
C MET A 316 -11.45 26.93 20.12
N SER A 317 -12.36 27.71 19.54
CA SER A 317 -12.74 27.67 18.12
C SER A 317 -13.12 29.08 17.63
N HIS A 318 -13.16 29.25 16.30
CA HIS A 318 -13.46 30.46 15.50
C HIS A 318 -12.27 31.33 15.06
N MET A 319 -12.02 31.34 13.74
CA MET A 319 -12.22 32.51 12.86
C MET A 319 -12.49 32.02 11.43
N SER A 320 -12.87 32.91 10.50
CA SER A 320 -13.42 32.50 9.20
C SER A 320 -13.03 33.44 8.04
N SER A 321 -12.91 32.84 6.85
CA SER A 321 -12.98 33.44 5.50
C SER A 321 -11.89 34.46 5.08
N ARG A 322 -11.20 34.14 3.97
CA ARG A 322 -11.60 34.62 2.63
C ARG A 322 -10.87 33.88 1.50
N SER A 323 -11.57 33.67 0.38
CA SER A 323 -11.07 32.94 -0.79
C SER A 323 -10.24 33.81 -1.74
N SER A 324 -9.19 33.22 -2.31
CA SER A 324 -8.69 33.50 -3.66
C SER A 324 -8.67 32.19 -4.43
N LYS A 325 -9.13 32.19 -5.69
CA LYS A 325 -9.24 30.98 -6.51
C LYS A 325 -7.98 30.75 -7.33
N GLU A 326 -7.25 29.68 -7.04
CA GLU A 326 -6.37 28.98 -7.98
C GLU A 326 -6.56 27.47 -7.70
N ASP A 327 -7.41 26.82 -8.49
CA ASP A 327 -7.89 25.45 -8.25
C ASP A 327 -7.08 24.43 -9.10
N PHE A 328 -5.94 23.94 -8.60
CA PHE A 328 -5.10 22.88 -9.23
C PHE A 328 -4.35 22.07 -8.14
N PHE A 329 -4.18 20.74 -8.18
CA PHE A 329 -4.79 19.68 -9.01
C PHE A 329 -5.34 18.59 -8.08
N ILE A 330 -6.45 17.95 -8.47
CA ILE A 330 -6.96 16.78 -7.76
C ILE A 330 -6.28 15.53 -8.34
N THR A 331 -5.55 14.78 -7.51
CA THR A 331 -5.26 13.35 -7.73
C THR A 331 -6.57 12.56 -7.63
N GLY A 332 -7.40 12.69 -8.66
CA GLY A 332 -8.77 12.22 -8.67
C GLY A 332 -8.83 10.70 -8.69
N ARG A 333 -9.31 10.10 -7.60
CA ARG A 333 -10.02 8.84 -7.72
C ARG A 333 -11.17 9.06 -8.71
N VAL A 334 -11.28 8.20 -9.72
CA VAL A 334 -12.45 8.13 -10.60
C VAL A 334 -13.70 8.15 -9.74
N PRO A 335 -14.75 8.93 -10.09
CA PRO A 335 -16.00 8.97 -9.35
C PRO A 335 -16.66 7.60 -9.15
N VAL A 336 -17.75 7.57 -8.40
CA VAL A 336 -18.65 6.40 -8.35
C VAL A 336 -19.61 6.45 -9.54
N LEU A 337 -19.97 5.30 -10.09
CA LEU A 337 -20.94 5.19 -11.20
C LEU A 337 -22.36 5.46 -10.70
N ASP A 338 -23.14 6.19 -11.50
CA ASP A 338 -24.52 6.52 -11.15
C ASP A 338 -25.37 5.24 -11.03
N GLY A 339 -26.10 5.12 -9.92
CA GLY A 339 -26.91 3.94 -9.60
C GLY A 339 -26.18 2.83 -8.85
N SER A 340 -24.84 2.88 -8.65
CA SER A 340 -24.10 1.89 -7.85
C SER A 340 -24.65 1.71 -6.44
N SER A 341 -25.25 2.76 -5.85
CA SER A 341 -25.92 2.69 -4.54
C SER A 341 -26.94 1.56 -4.45
N LYS A 342 -27.69 1.26 -5.51
CA LYS A 342 -28.68 0.16 -5.50
C LYS A 342 -28.01 -1.22 -5.36
N ILE A 343 -26.84 -1.40 -5.97
CA ILE A 343 -26.07 -2.65 -5.89
C ILE A 343 -25.46 -2.78 -4.48
N ILE A 344 -24.94 -1.67 -3.93
CA ILE A 344 -24.38 -1.60 -2.58
C ILE A 344 -25.48 -1.88 -1.53
N ASP A 345 -26.65 -1.24 -1.64
CA ASP A 345 -27.79 -1.45 -0.75
C ASP A 345 -28.31 -2.90 -0.83
N ALA A 346 -28.47 -3.45 -2.05
CA ALA A 346 -28.82 -4.87 -2.23
C ALA A 346 -27.78 -5.79 -1.60
N GLY A 347 -26.49 -5.48 -1.76
CA GLY A 347 -25.37 -6.21 -1.19
C GLY A 347 -25.33 -6.18 0.34
N VAL A 348 -25.56 -5.02 0.98
CA VAL A 348 -25.63 -4.89 2.44
C VAL A 348 -26.80 -5.71 3.00
N ASN A 349 -27.97 -5.64 2.37
CA ASN A 349 -29.12 -6.48 2.74
C ASN A 349 -28.83 -7.98 2.53
N ALA A 350 -28.13 -8.34 1.45
CA ALA A 350 -27.72 -9.71 1.14
C ALA A 350 -26.73 -10.29 2.17
N TRP A 351 -25.77 -9.48 2.64
CA TRP A 351 -24.83 -9.85 3.70
C TRP A 351 -25.53 -10.19 5.02
N GLN A 352 -26.53 -9.39 5.42
CA GLN A 352 -27.32 -9.62 6.64
C GLN A 352 -28.17 -10.90 6.58
N GLN A 353 -28.46 -11.43 5.39
CA GLN A 353 -29.29 -12.62 5.16
C GLN A 353 -28.48 -13.93 4.96
N ARG A 354 -27.24 -13.99 5.45
CA ARG A 354 -26.37 -15.20 5.41
C ARG A 354 -26.84 -16.34 6.33
N GLY A 355 -27.95 -17.00 5.98
CA GLY A 355 -28.30 -18.33 6.50
C GLY A 355 -27.43 -19.44 5.89
N GLU A 356 -27.28 -20.58 6.57
CA GLU A 356 -26.31 -21.63 6.17
C GLU A 356 -26.82 -22.61 5.09
N ASP A 357 -28.13 -22.83 4.96
CA ASP A 357 -28.72 -23.84 4.06
C ASP A 357 -29.24 -23.27 2.72
N SER A 358 -28.36 -23.05 1.74
CA SER A 358 -28.79 -22.71 0.37
C SER A 358 -27.83 -23.29 -0.68
N PRO A 359 -28.34 -23.86 -1.79
CA PRO A 359 -27.56 -24.61 -2.79
C PRO A 359 -26.79 -23.71 -3.78
N SER A 360 -26.63 -22.42 -3.46
CA SER A 360 -25.82 -21.50 -4.24
C SER A 360 -24.33 -21.69 -3.93
N PRO A 361 -23.43 -21.69 -4.93
CA PRO A 361 -21.99 -21.62 -4.71
C PRO A 361 -21.55 -20.34 -3.99
N ASN A 362 -22.25 -19.22 -4.21
CA ASN A 362 -22.07 -17.98 -3.44
C ASN A 362 -23.42 -17.26 -3.30
N LYS A 363 -23.92 -17.17 -2.06
CA LYS A 363 -25.26 -16.60 -1.77
C LYS A 363 -25.29 -15.09 -1.90
N LEU A 364 -24.16 -14.44 -1.63
CA LEU A 364 -24.02 -12.99 -1.73
C LEU A 364 -24.19 -12.53 -3.18
N LEU A 365 -23.52 -13.18 -4.14
CA LEU A 365 -23.70 -12.92 -5.58
C LEU A 365 -25.15 -13.13 -6.05
N VAL A 366 -25.79 -14.24 -5.65
CA VAL A 366 -27.20 -14.52 -6.01
C VAL A 366 -28.13 -13.42 -5.51
N ASN A 367 -27.98 -13.02 -4.25
CA ASN A 367 -28.85 -12.03 -3.62
C ASN A 367 -28.58 -10.61 -4.17
N ILE A 368 -27.32 -10.26 -4.49
CA ILE A 368 -26.97 -8.98 -5.13
C ILE A 368 -27.63 -8.87 -6.51
N PHE A 369 -27.46 -9.87 -7.38
CA PHE A 369 -27.94 -9.81 -8.76
C PHE A 369 -29.37 -10.34 -8.95
N GLN A 370 -30.13 -10.56 -7.87
CA GLN A 370 -31.50 -11.05 -7.96
C GLN A 370 -32.42 -10.02 -8.65
N GLY A 371 -32.77 -10.30 -9.91
CA GLY A 371 -33.57 -9.38 -10.74
C GLY A 371 -32.79 -8.20 -11.32
N ILE A 372 -31.45 -8.27 -11.32
CA ILE A 372 -30.57 -7.28 -11.96
C ILE A 372 -30.18 -7.79 -13.34
N GLU A 373 -30.31 -6.92 -14.35
CA GLU A 373 -30.04 -7.24 -15.76
C GLU A 373 -29.23 -6.12 -16.42
N THR A 374 -28.25 -6.51 -17.22
CA THR A 374 -27.43 -5.61 -18.04
C THR A 374 -28.32 -4.94 -19.09
N GLN A 375 -28.28 -3.60 -19.20
CA GLN A 375 -29.11 -2.85 -20.16
C GLN A 375 -28.51 -2.93 -21.57
N TRP A 376 -28.66 -4.09 -22.22
CA TRP A 376 -27.94 -4.48 -23.44
C TRP A 376 -27.98 -3.46 -24.59
N ASP A 377 -29.09 -2.76 -24.80
CA ASP A 377 -29.17 -1.68 -25.82
C ASP A 377 -28.16 -0.55 -25.56
N LYS A 378 -27.90 -0.20 -24.29
CA LYS A 378 -26.88 0.77 -23.91
C LYS A 378 -25.48 0.19 -24.08
N ALA A 379 -25.22 -1.03 -23.62
CA ALA A 379 -23.90 -1.66 -23.75
C ALA A 379 -23.49 -1.83 -25.22
N LEU A 380 -24.44 -2.19 -26.08
CA LEU A 380 -24.26 -2.21 -27.54
C LEU A 380 -24.11 -0.79 -28.12
N GLY A 381 -24.79 0.19 -27.54
CA GLY A 381 -24.59 1.62 -27.81
C GLY A 381 -23.19 2.14 -27.44
N ILE A 382 -22.55 1.63 -26.38
CA ILE A 382 -21.13 1.91 -26.07
C ILE A 382 -20.27 1.40 -27.22
N ALA A 383 -20.38 0.10 -27.55
CA ALA A 383 -19.57 -0.54 -28.57
C ALA A 383 -19.68 0.13 -29.94
N ARG A 384 -20.87 0.66 -30.30
CA ARG A 384 -21.08 1.45 -31.54
C ARG A 384 -20.35 2.79 -31.53
N ARG A 385 -20.43 3.54 -30.44
CA ARG A 385 -19.99 4.94 -30.36
C ARG A 385 -18.48 5.13 -30.16
N LEU A 386 -17.70 4.09 -29.85
CA LEU A 386 -16.26 4.23 -29.58
C LEU A 386 -15.50 4.99 -30.70
N LEU A 387 -15.81 4.74 -31.98
CA LEU A 387 -15.21 5.44 -33.13
C LEU A 387 -15.98 6.71 -33.58
N GLU A 388 -16.92 7.22 -32.78
CA GLU A 388 -17.57 8.51 -33.01
C GLU A 388 -16.77 9.63 -32.33
N PRO A 389 -16.25 10.64 -33.06
CA PRO A 389 -15.45 11.71 -32.47
C PRO A 389 -16.17 12.54 -31.39
N ALA A 390 -17.51 12.55 -31.41
CA ALA A 390 -18.35 13.25 -30.44
C ALA A 390 -18.63 12.43 -29.16
N TYR A 391 -18.29 11.14 -29.13
CA TYR A 391 -18.34 10.33 -27.91
C TYR A 391 -17.07 10.61 -27.09
N THR A 392 -17.23 10.96 -25.82
CA THR A 392 -16.14 11.38 -24.93
C THR A 392 -15.84 10.34 -23.84
N LEU A 393 -14.65 10.41 -23.22
CA LEU A 393 -14.30 9.52 -22.11
C LEU A 393 -15.31 9.62 -20.96
N ARG A 394 -15.82 10.84 -20.70
CA ARG A 394 -16.85 11.07 -19.70
C ARG A 394 -18.15 10.33 -20.02
N GLN A 395 -18.65 10.41 -21.25
CA GLN A 395 -19.87 9.70 -21.66
C GLN A 395 -19.66 8.19 -21.63
N PHE A 396 -18.50 7.71 -22.08
CA PHE A 396 -18.11 6.31 -21.95
C PHE A 396 -18.12 5.84 -20.50
N TYR A 397 -17.51 6.61 -19.59
CA TYR A 397 -17.51 6.36 -18.15
C TYR A 397 -18.94 6.34 -17.58
N GLU A 398 -19.77 7.36 -17.86
CA GLU A 398 -21.18 7.42 -17.41
C GLU A 398 -22.00 6.22 -17.92
N ASP A 399 -21.75 5.75 -19.15
CA ASP A 399 -22.38 4.56 -19.71
C ASP A 399 -21.92 3.23 -19.07
N LEU A 400 -20.72 3.15 -18.44
CA LEU A 400 -20.23 1.92 -17.78
C LEU A 400 -21.14 1.44 -16.63
N ALA A 401 -22.02 2.31 -16.12
CA ALA A 401 -23.07 1.94 -15.17
C ALA A 401 -24.04 0.85 -15.70
N VAL A 402 -23.96 0.48 -16.99
CA VAL A 402 -24.62 -0.71 -17.54
C VAL A 402 -24.07 -2.03 -17.00
N PHE A 403 -22.80 -2.08 -16.59
CA PHE A 403 -22.12 -3.28 -16.09
C PHE A 403 -22.19 -3.31 -14.56
N SER A 404 -23.27 -3.89 -14.03
CA SER A 404 -23.59 -3.92 -12.59
C SER A 404 -22.46 -4.46 -11.70
N GLU A 405 -21.65 -5.36 -12.25
CA GLU A 405 -20.52 -6.02 -11.59
C GLU A 405 -19.41 -5.05 -11.16
N ILE A 406 -19.25 -3.90 -11.83
CA ILE A 406 -18.29 -2.85 -11.43
C ILE A 406 -18.65 -2.26 -10.05
N SER A 407 -19.93 -2.30 -9.66
CA SER A 407 -20.36 -1.78 -8.35
C SER A 407 -19.99 -2.71 -7.18
N LEU A 408 -19.55 -3.95 -7.44
CA LEU A 408 -19.12 -4.89 -6.39
C LEU A 408 -17.89 -4.36 -5.64
N TYR A 409 -16.94 -3.74 -6.34
CA TYR A 409 -15.75 -3.13 -5.74
C TYR A 409 -16.04 -1.90 -4.86
N LEU A 410 -17.30 -1.46 -4.78
CA LEU A 410 -17.77 -0.38 -3.91
C LEU A 410 -18.50 -0.90 -2.66
N MET A 411 -18.59 -2.22 -2.50
CA MET A 411 -19.13 -2.87 -1.31
C MET A 411 -18.10 -2.93 -0.17
N GLU A 412 -17.70 -1.77 0.34
CA GLU A 412 -16.93 -1.70 1.59
C GLU A 412 -17.77 -2.29 2.74
N GLU A 413 -17.20 -3.23 3.49
CA GLU A 413 -17.84 -3.81 4.67
C GLU A 413 -17.97 -2.72 5.75
N ARG A 414 -19.21 -2.23 5.96
CA ARG A 414 -19.51 -1.32 7.07
C ARG A 414 -19.32 -2.06 8.39
N ALA A 415 -18.16 -1.88 9.00
CA ALA A 415 -18.00 -2.14 10.43
C ALA A 415 -19.01 -1.27 11.19
N ASP A 416 -20.00 -1.89 11.85
CA ASP A 416 -21.02 -1.16 12.60
C ASP A 416 -20.38 -0.29 13.69
N ASP A 417 -20.58 1.03 13.63
CA ASP A 417 -19.92 2.05 14.45
C ASP A 417 -20.19 1.94 15.98
N GLY A 418 -20.94 0.94 16.44
CA GLY A 418 -21.56 0.87 17.77
C GLY A 418 -21.15 -0.29 18.68
N GLU A 419 -21.08 -1.53 18.17
CA GLU A 419 -20.89 -2.72 19.01
C GLU A 419 -19.69 -3.59 18.58
N ALA A 420 -18.92 -4.04 19.57
CA ALA A 420 -17.75 -4.88 19.37
C ALA A 420 -18.15 -6.34 19.10
N SER A 421 -18.71 -6.58 17.92
CA SER A 421 -19.07 -7.93 17.45
C SER A 421 -17.81 -8.82 17.38
N PRO A 422 -17.82 -10.04 17.95
CA PRO A 422 -16.63 -10.90 18.06
C PRO A 422 -16.31 -11.69 16.77
N VAL A 423 -16.79 -11.22 15.62
CA VAL A 423 -16.46 -11.76 14.30
C VAL A 423 -14.96 -11.51 14.04
N PRO A 424 -14.20 -12.47 13.47
CA PRO A 424 -12.81 -12.21 13.08
C PRO A 424 -12.72 -11.03 12.10
N ASP A 425 -11.58 -10.34 12.10
CA ASP A 425 -11.35 -9.08 11.37
C ASP A 425 -11.39 -9.27 9.84
N THR A 426 -12.60 -9.25 9.27
CA THR A 426 -12.88 -9.47 7.84
C THR A 426 -12.69 -8.21 6.99
N SER A 427 -11.83 -7.26 7.41
CA SER A 427 -11.59 -5.98 6.73
C SER A 427 -11.03 -6.16 5.30
N SER A 428 -11.97 -6.35 4.36
CA SER A 428 -11.88 -7.41 3.35
C SER A 428 -10.65 -7.30 2.47
N LEU A 429 -9.73 -8.25 2.64
CA LEU A 429 -8.63 -8.42 1.72
C LEU A 429 -9.16 -8.94 0.39
N THR A 430 -8.64 -8.34 -0.67
CA THR A 430 -8.62 -8.99 -1.97
C THR A 430 -7.43 -9.94 -2.02
N THR A 431 -7.49 -11.00 -2.82
CA THR A 431 -6.38 -11.96 -2.97
C THR A 431 -5.12 -11.33 -3.59
N SER A 432 -5.22 -10.11 -4.13
CA SER A 432 -4.10 -9.28 -4.61
C SER A 432 -3.45 -8.41 -3.51
N GLY A 433 -4.02 -8.37 -2.31
CA GLY A 433 -3.57 -7.51 -1.20
C GLY A 433 -3.98 -6.04 -1.31
N ARG A 434 -4.91 -5.69 -2.22
CA ARG A 434 -5.33 -4.31 -2.50
C ARG A 434 -6.67 -3.98 -1.83
N THR A 435 -7.00 -2.70 -1.64
CA THR A 435 -8.35 -2.34 -1.16
C THR A 435 -9.37 -2.52 -2.30
N LEU A 436 -10.65 -2.72 -1.95
CA LEU A 436 -11.71 -2.79 -2.95
C LEU A 436 -11.76 -1.53 -3.83
N GLY A 437 -11.56 -0.36 -3.20
CA GLY A 437 -11.45 0.92 -3.91
C GLY A 437 -10.29 0.97 -4.92
N ASP A 438 -9.15 0.32 -4.65
CA ASP A 438 -8.04 0.28 -5.61
C ASP A 438 -8.34 -0.65 -6.79
N GLU A 439 -9.02 -1.79 -6.56
CA GLU A 439 -9.46 -2.68 -7.65
C GLU A 439 -10.59 -2.06 -8.48
N TYR A 440 -11.46 -1.21 -7.90
CA TYR A 440 -12.37 -0.35 -8.65
C TYR A 440 -11.61 0.58 -9.60
N GLN A 441 -10.63 1.34 -9.07
CA GLN A 441 -9.83 2.27 -9.87
C GLN A 441 -9.07 1.55 -10.99
N ARG A 442 -8.52 0.36 -10.73
CA ARG A 442 -7.88 -0.49 -11.75
C ARG A 442 -8.85 -1.00 -12.79
N THR A 443 -10.03 -1.46 -12.40
CA THR A 443 -11.06 -1.95 -13.32
C THR A 443 -11.53 -0.84 -14.26
N VAL A 444 -11.79 0.36 -13.74
CA VAL A 444 -12.16 1.49 -14.60
C VAL A 444 -10.97 1.99 -15.44
N GLY A 445 -9.74 1.92 -14.91
CA GLY A 445 -8.52 2.15 -15.69
C GLY A 445 -8.39 1.20 -16.88
N ALA A 446 -8.71 -0.08 -16.72
CA ALA A 446 -8.76 -1.06 -17.80
C ALA A 446 -9.85 -0.74 -18.84
N PHE A 447 -11.03 -0.27 -18.41
CA PHE A 447 -12.06 0.24 -19.31
C PHE A 447 -11.58 1.48 -20.10
N PHE A 448 -10.86 2.40 -19.47
CA PHE A 448 -10.29 3.58 -20.14
C PHE A 448 -9.20 3.17 -21.14
N ALA A 449 -8.37 2.17 -20.82
CA ALA A 449 -7.41 1.59 -21.76
C ALA A 449 -8.14 0.99 -22.99
N VAL A 450 -9.22 0.23 -22.81
CA VAL A 450 -10.04 -0.29 -23.92
C VAL A 450 -10.62 0.85 -24.77
N TYR A 451 -11.16 1.90 -24.13
CA TYR A 451 -11.70 3.07 -24.84
C TYR A 451 -10.64 3.77 -25.71
N TRP A 452 -9.45 4.04 -25.16
CA TRP A 452 -8.37 4.72 -25.90
C TRP A 452 -7.74 3.83 -26.97
N LEU A 453 -7.50 2.55 -26.71
CA LEU A 453 -6.98 1.61 -27.70
C LEU A 453 -7.95 1.48 -28.89
N MET A 454 -9.26 1.41 -28.63
CA MET A 454 -10.28 1.41 -29.69
C MET A 454 -10.38 2.74 -30.47
N ARG A 455 -9.72 3.82 -30.00
CA ARG A 455 -9.71 5.17 -30.58
C ARG A 455 -8.36 5.62 -31.12
N ILE A 456 -7.38 4.71 -31.25
CA ILE A 456 -6.04 5.01 -31.79
C ILE A 456 -6.05 5.82 -33.12
N PRO A 457 -6.99 5.65 -34.08
CA PRO A 457 -7.07 6.48 -35.30
C PRO A 457 -7.65 7.89 -35.11
N LEU A 458 -8.09 8.25 -33.91
CA LEU A 458 -8.74 9.51 -33.59
C LEU A 458 -7.87 10.32 -32.61
N ASP A 459 -8.06 10.07 -31.32
CA ASP A 459 -7.46 10.76 -30.17
C ASP A 459 -6.90 9.77 -29.14
N GLY A 460 -6.90 8.46 -29.46
CA GLY A 460 -6.47 7.39 -28.55
C GLY A 460 -4.98 7.40 -28.20
N LYS A 461 -4.12 7.88 -29.11
CA LYS A 461 -2.67 7.99 -28.87
C LYS A 461 -2.38 9.03 -27.78
N ASP A 462 -2.97 10.22 -27.94
CA ASP A 462 -2.97 11.32 -26.97
C ASP A 462 -3.56 10.87 -25.62
N GLY A 463 -4.82 10.41 -25.61
CA GLY A 463 -5.56 10.09 -24.39
C GLY A 463 -4.97 8.93 -23.57
N PHE A 464 -4.33 7.94 -24.23
CA PHE A 464 -3.65 6.85 -23.53
C PHE A 464 -2.34 7.31 -22.87
N ALA A 465 -1.53 8.13 -23.55
CA ALA A 465 -0.23 8.56 -23.05
C ALA A 465 -0.34 9.71 -22.03
N TYR A 466 -1.14 10.72 -22.35
CA TYR A 466 -1.22 11.98 -21.61
C TYR A 466 -2.43 12.06 -20.66
N GLY A 467 -3.49 11.31 -20.92
CA GLY A 467 -4.73 11.34 -20.13
C GLY A 467 -5.67 12.46 -20.58
N VAL A 468 -6.41 13.04 -19.63
CA VAL A 468 -7.45 14.05 -19.89
C VAL A 468 -7.30 15.31 -19.04
N ASP A 469 -7.89 16.39 -19.52
CA ASP A 469 -8.13 17.62 -18.77
C ASP A 469 -9.38 17.53 -17.86
N GLU A 470 -9.75 18.64 -17.22
CA GLU A 470 -10.88 18.72 -16.30
C GLU A 470 -12.25 18.58 -17.00
N ASP A 471 -12.33 18.91 -18.30
CA ASP A 471 -13.50 18.70 -19.15
C ASP A 471 -13.55 17.27 -19.74
N TRP A 472 -12.65 16.38 -19.31
CA TRP A 472 -12.47 15.01 -19.78
C TRP A 472 -12.10 14.90 -21.27
N SER A 473 -11.51 15.96 -21.83
CA SER A 473 -10.96 15.95 -23.19
C SER A 473 -9.52 15.42 -23.18
N PRO A 474 -9.10 14.62 -24.18
CA PRO A 474 -7.72 14.12 -24.26
C PRO A 474 -6.72 15.26 -24.41
N ILE A 475 -5.71 15.29 -23.54
CA ILE A 475 -4.59 16.23 -23.61
C ILE A 475 -3.76 15.87 -24.85
N ARG A 476 -3.62 16.80 -25.79
CA ARG A 476 -3.00 16.52 -27.10
C ARG A 476 -1.51 16.79 -27.11
N ASP A 477 -0.78 16.07 -27.95
CA ASP A 477 0.62 16.34 -28.29
C ASP A 477 0.82 17.82 -28.67
N GLY A 478 1.86 18.44 -28.12
CA GLY A 478 2.11 19.89 -28.25
C GLY A 478 1.20 20.81 -27.43
N THR A 479 0.17 20.29 -26.74
CA THR A 479 -0.61 21.02 -25.70
C THR A 479 -0.35 20.50 -24.27
N VAL A 480 0.58 19.54 -24.14
CA VAL A 480 1.03 18.98 -22.87
C VAL A 480 1.69 20.04 -21.99
N ASP A 481 1.08 20.30 -20.84
CA ASP A 481 1.76 20.90 -19.69
C ASP A 481 2.50 19.79 -18.93
N GLU A 482 3.83 19.79 -19.00
CA GLU A 482 4.67 18.77 -18.34
C GLU A 482 4.46 18.73 -16.82
N SER A 483 4.06 19.83 -16.18
CA SER A 483 3.79 19.87 -14.73
C SER A 483 2.56 19.05 -14.33
N ARG A 484 1.61 18.85 -15.26
CA ARG A 484 0.43 17.99 -15.07
C ARG A 484 0.73 16.50 -15.22
N LEU A 485 1.87 16.13 -15.83
CA LEU A 485 2.18 14.75 -16.17
C LEU A 485 3.18 14.13 -15.18
N TYR A 486 2.75 13.05 -14.52
CA TYR A 486 3.65 12.24 -13.70
C TYR A 486 3.79 10.80 -14.24
N PRO A 487 5.02 10.32 -14.48
CA PRO A 487 6.21 11.08 -14.87
C PRO A 487 6.10 11.59 -16.32
N ALA A 488 6.32 12.88 -16.56
CA ALA A 488 6.18 13.52 -17.88
C ALA A 488 7.10 12.90 -18.93
N ASP A 489 8.37 12.72 -18.59
CA ASP A 489 9.42 12.12 -19.44
C ASP A 489 8.98 10.77 -20.02
N LYS A 490 8.41 9.90 -19.18
CA LYS A 490 7.97 8.55 -19.58
C LYS A 490 6.73 8.58 -20.45
N ARG A 491 5.80 9.52 -20.21
CA ARG A 491 4.56 9.66 -20.99
C ARG A 491 4.82 10.21 -22.38
N ILE A 492 5.62 11.27 -22.49
CA ILE A 492 6.05 11.85 -23.78
C ILE A 492 6.89 10.83 -24.56
N LYS A 493 7.83 10.17 -23.90
CA LYS A 493 8.63 9.10 -24.54
C LYS A 493 7.76 7.93 -25.00
N PHE A 494 6.79 7.50 -24.20
CA PHE A 494 5.85 6.45 -24.60
C PHE A 494 5.02 6.87 -25.82
N HIS A 495 4.49 8.11 -25.85
CA HIS A 495 3.73 8.60 -26.99
C HIS A 495 4.54 8.55 -28.31
N ALA A 496 5.80 8.99 -28.25
CA ALA A 496 6.69 9.07 -29.41
C ALA A 496 7.31 7.72 -29.84
N GLU A 497 7.60 6.80 -28.91
CA GLU A 497 8.28 5.53 -29.19
C GLU A 497 7.34 4.31 -29.27
N ALA A 498 6.08 4.42 -28.86
CA ALA A 498 5.12 3.32 -28.93
C ALA A 498 4.84 2.88 -30.38
N GLN A 499 4.82 1.57 -30.61
CA GLN A 499 4.51 0.96 -31.90
C GLN A 499 2.99 0.97 -32.14
N TRP A 500 2.40 2.15 -32.33
CA TRP A 500 0.96 2.31 -32.49
C TRP A 500 0.35 1.40 -33.55
N ASP A 501 0.97 1.31 -34.73
CA ASP A 501 0.57 0.41 -35.83
C ASP A 501 0.47 -1.08 -35.41
N PHE A 502 1.24 -1.51 -34.41
CA PHE A 502 1.14 -2.87 -33.86
C PHE A 502 -0.12 -3.04 -33.01
N PHE A 503 -0.52 -2.04 -32.22
CA PHE A 503 -1.80 -2.04 -31.51
C PHE A 503 -2.98 -1.94 -32.49
N GLU A 504 -2.90 -1.07 -33.50
CA GLU A 504 -3.90 -0.98 -34.58
C GLU A 504 -4.11 -2.34 -35.27
N ARG A 505 -3.01 -3.03 -35.58
CA ARG A 505 -3.05 -4.39 -36.12
C ARG A 505 -3.59 -5.41 -35.12
N LEU A 506 -3.19 -5.37 -33.85
CA LEU A 506 -3.63 -6.32 -32.83
C LEU A 506 -5.15 -6.28 -32.64
N LEU A 507 -5.76 -5.10 -32.68
CA LEU A 507 -7.21 -4.94 -32.61
C LEU A 507 -7.92 -5.52 -33.86
N CYS A 508 -7.29 -5.45 -35.03
CA CYS A 508 -7.77 -6.11 -36.26
C CYS A 508 -7.64 -7.64 -36.16
N ASP A 509 -6.45 -8.14 -35.79
CA ASP A 509 -6.15 -9.57 -35.69
C ASP A 509 -6.97 -10.26 -34.55
N ALA A 510 -7.37 -9.51 -33.51
CA ALA A 510 -8.30 -9.94 -32.45
C ALA A 510 -9.80 -9.86 -32.84
N GLY A 511 -10.12 -9.28 -34.01
CA GLY A 511 -11.48 -9.15 -34.52
C GLY A 511 -12.35 -8.11 -33.81
N LEU A 512 -11.77 -7.17 -33.06
CA LEU A 512 -12.50 -6.07 -32.41
C LEU A 512 -12.90 -4.97 -33.42
N ILE A 513 -12.08 -4.81 -34.45
CA ILE A 513 -12.25 -3.89 -35.57
C ILE A 513 -11.99 -4.61 -36.89
N THR A 514 -12.41 -3.99 -37.98
CA THR A 514 -12.10 -4.41 -39.36
C THR A 514 -11.92 -3.16 -40.22
N MET A 515 -11.00 -3.18 -41.18
CA MET A 515 -10.86 -2.12 -42.18
C MET A 515 -11.67 -2.48 -43.44
N ASP A 516 -12.45 -1.53 -43.95
CA ASP A 516 -13.17 -1.69 -45.22
C ASP A 516 -12.26 -1.48 -46.44
N LYS A 517 -12.79 -1.68 -47.65
CA LYS A 517 -12.04 -1.51 -48.91
C LYS A 517 -11.58 -0.07 -49.20
N LYS A 518 -11.95 0.90 -48.37
CA LYS A 518 -11.51 2.32 -48.41
C LYS A 518 -10.56 2.66 -47.26
N GLY A 519 -10.16 1.67 -46.46
CA GLY A 519 -9.37 1.86 -45.24
C GLY A 519 -10.17 2.41 -44.05
N LYS A 520 -11.50 2.55 -44.15
CA LYS A 520 -12.31 3.03 -43.02
C LYS A 520 -12.46 1.91 -41.99
N TRP A 521 -12.20 2.24 -40.74
CA TRP A 521 -12.39 1.34 -39.61
C TRP A 521 -13.89 1.12 -39.31
N LYS A 522 -14.24 -0.13 -39.01
CA LYS A 522 -15.57 -0.57 -38.57
C LYS A 522 -15.43 -1.51 -37.38
N ILE A 523 -16.11 -1.19 -36.28
CA ILE A 523 -16.18 -2.01 -35.06
C ILE A 523 -16.97 -3.30 -35.31
N GLN A 524 -16.55 -4.39 -34.68
CA GLN A 524 -17.33 -5.61 -34.52
C GLN A 524 -18.04 -5.57 -33.16
N GLU A 525 -19.30 -5.13 -33.17
CA GLU A 525 -20.04 -4.73 -31.96
C GLU A 525 -20.08 -5.81 -30.87
N GLY A 526 -20.42 -7.05 -31.23
CA GLY A 526 -20.47 -8.18 -30.28
C GLY A 526 -19.10 -8.53 -29.67
N ARG A 527 -18.03 -8.37 -30.45
CA ARG A 527 -16.67 -8.72 -30.04
C ARG A 527 -16.13 -7.70 -29.02
N VAL A 528 -16.38 -6.42 -29.26
CA VAL A 528 -16.08 -5.34 -28.30
C VAL A 528 -16.96 -5.45 -27.06
N LEU A 529 -18.24 -5.75 -27.22
CA LEU A 529 -19.18 -5.95 -26.10
C LEU A 529 -18.71 -7.08 -25.16
N SER A 530 -18.11 -8.13 -25.72
CA SER A 530 -17.53 -9.25 -24.95
C SER A 530 -16.24 -8.88 -24.23
N LEU A 531 -15.41 -8.00 -24.82
CA LEU A 531 -14.25 -7.44 -24.14
C LEU A 531 -14.68 -6.57 -22.96
N LEU A 532 -15.66 -5.69 -23.14
CA LEU A 532 -16.21 -4.85 -22.07
C LEU A 532 -16.83 -5.70 -20.94
N ALA A 533 -17.60 -6.73 -21.29
CA ALA A 533 -18.16 -7.68 -20.33
C ALA A 533 -17.06 -8.45 -19.56
N LEU A 534 -16.02 -8.92 -20.24
CA LEU A 534 -14.86 -9.56 -19.60
C LEU A 534 -14.16 -8.58 -18.65
N THR A 535 -13.91 -7.33 -19.05
CA THR A 535 -13.31 -6.31 -18.17
C THR A 535 -14.14 -6.09 -16.91
N ALA A 536 -15.49 -6.11 -16.99
CA ALA A 536 -16.36 -6.00 -15.83
C ALA A 536 -16.21 -7.17 -14.83
N VAL A 537 -16.01 -8.41 -15.32
CA VAL A 537 -16.10 -9.62 -14.48
C VAL A 537 -14.76 -10.30 -14.16
N HIS A 538 -13.67 -9.97 -14.85
CA HIS A 538 -12.39 -10.70 -14.66
C HIS A 538 -11.84 -10.61 -13.22
N ASP A 539 -11.76 -9.40 -12.66
CA ASP A 539 -11.14 -9.16 -11.36
C ASP A 539 -12.10 -9.28 -10.16
N ILE A 540 -13.42 -9.47 -10.34
CA ILE A 540 -14.36 -9.52 -9.19
C ILE A 540 -14.14 -10.75 -8.30
N MET A 541 -13.56 -11.82 -8.86
CA MET A 541 -13.16 -13.01 -8.09
C MET A 541 -11.88 -12.79 -7.25
N LYS A 542 -11.24 -11.62 -7.32
CA LYS A 542 -10.22 -11.23 -6.32
C LYS A 542 -10.84 -10.89 -4.97
N MET A 543 -12.15 -10.65 -4.89
CA MET A 543 -12.87 -10.38 -3.63
C MET A 543 -13.20 -11.71 -2.93
N GLU A 544 -12.53 -12.01 -1.80
CA GLU A 544 -12.69 -13.30 -1.09
C GLU A 544 -14.15 -13.63 -0.73
N ALA A 545 -14.96 -12.61 -0.41
CA ALA A 545 -16.38 -12.75 -0.08
C ALA A 545 -17.27 -13.20 -1.26
N LEU A 546 -16.79 -13.04 -2.50
CA LEU A 546 -17.51 -13.42 -3.73
C LEU A 546 -17.08 -14.79 -4.28
N LEU A 547 -16.02 -15.39 -3.73
CA LEU A 547 -15.52 -16.68 -4.19
C LEU A 547 -16.60 -17.79 -4.08
N PRO A 548 -16.70 -18.68 -5.08
CA PRO A 548 -17.67 -19.76 -5.09
C PRO A 548 -17.19 -20.99 -4.32
N ARG A 549 -18.14 -21.74 -3.76
CA ARG A 549 -17.93 -23.12 -3.31
C ARG A 549 -18.36 -24.13 -4.36
N VAL A 550 -17.52 -25.13 -4.61
CA VAL A 550 -17.83 -26.26 -5.48
C VAL A 550 -19.04 -27.02 -4.93
N GLN A 551 -20.06 -27.18 -5.75
CA GLN A 551 -21.29 -27.89 -5.40
C GLN A 551 -21.17 -29.35 -5.82
N ARG A 552 -21.79 -30.26 -5.04
CA ARG A 552 -21.76 -31.72 -5.22
C ARG A 552 -21.86 -32.20 -6.67
N LYS A 553 -22.78 -31.61 -7.44
CA LYS A 553 -23.06 -31.96 -8.85
C LYS A 553 -21.96 -31.59 -9.85
N HIS A 554 -20.92 -30.85 -9.42
CA HIS A 554 -19.77 -30.44 -10.23
C HIS A 554 -18.43 -30.90 -9.66
N ALA A 555 -18.43 -31.63 -8.52
CA ALA A 555 -17.21 -32.11 -7.91
C ALA A 555 -16.67 -33.36 -8.65
N PRO A 556 -15.36 -33.46 -8.91
CA PRO A 556 -14.34 -32.44 -8.72
C PRO A 556 -14.28 -31.43 -9.88
N TYR A 557 -14.04 -30.15 -9.57
CA TYR A 557 -13.84 -29.08 -10.55
C TYR A 557 -12.41 -28.53 -10.42
N HIS A 558 -11.58 -28.66 -11.47
CA HIS A 558 -10.14 -28.31 -11.44
C HIS A 558 -9.42 -28.76 -10.14
N ALA A 559 -9.64 -30.02 -9.75
CA ALA A 559 -9.17 -30.68 -8.52
C ALA A 559 -9.79 -30.23 -7.18
N TYR A 560 -10.55 -29.12 -7.12
CA TYR A 560 -11.36 -28.75 -5.95
C TYR A 560 -12.53 -29.73 -5.76
N GLN A 561 -12.80 -30.11 -4.51
CA GLN A 561 -13.81 -31.10 -4.08
C GLN A 561 -15.11 -30.45 -3.63
N GLU A 562 -16.16 -31.24 -3.38
CA GLU A 562 -17.43 -30.75 -2.83
C GLU A 562 -17.23 -29.93 -1.54
N GLY A 563 -17.72 -28.68 -1.53
CA GLY A 563 -17.64 -27.76 -0.40
C GLY A 563 -16.40 -26.85 -0.38
N ASP A 564 -15.35 -27.16 -1.15
CA ASP A 564 -14.15 -26.34 -1.24
C ASP A 564 -14.45 -24.94 -1.79
N VAL A 565 -13.81 -23.92 -1.24
CA VAL A 565 -13.78 -22.57 -1.83
C VAL A 565 -12.73 -22.58 -2.93
N ILE A 566 -13.10 -22.14 -4.13
CA ILE A 566 -12.16 -21.96 -5.23
C ILE A 566 -11.36 -20.69 -4.96
N ALA A 567 -10.17 -20.84 -4.36
CA ALA A 567 -9.32 -19.71 -3.95
C ALA A 567 -8.55 -19.06 -5.13
N ASP A 568 -8.41 -19.77 -6.25
CA ASP A 568 -7.85 -19.21 -7.48
C ASP A 568 -8.93 -18.44 -8.25
N HIS A 569 -8.68 -17.16 -8.54
CA HIS A 569 -9.68 -16.25 -9.10
C HIS A 569 -10.10 -16.59 -10.54
N ASP A 570 -9.18 -17.08 -11.39
CA ASP A 570 -9.46 -17.44 -12.78
C ASP A 570 -10.32 -18.73 -12.83
N ALA A 571 -9.98 -19.72 -12.00
CA ALA A 571 -10.79 -20.93 -11.81
C ALA A 571 -12.15 -20.64 -11.16
N ALA A 572 -12.23 -19.68 -10.22
CA ALA A 572 -13.47 -19.25 -9.60
C ALA A 572 -14.43 -18.61 -10.60
N LEU A 573 -13.91 -17.75 -11.49
CA LEU A 573 -14.70 -17.12 -12.54
C LEU A 573 -15.15 -18.14 -13.58
N SER A 574 -14.26 -19.05 -13.99
CA SER A 574 -14.57 -20.17 -14.88
C SER A 574 -15.74 -21.01 -14.34
N TYR A 575 -15.69 -21.36 -13.04
CA TYR A 575 -16.74 -22.12 -12.38
C TYR A 575 -18.11 -21.42 -12.38
N LEU A 576 -18.13 -20.09 -12.22
CA LEU A 576 -19.36 -19.31 -12.34
C LEU A 576 -19.86 -19.25 -13.79
N MET A 577 -18.99 -19.04 -14.78
CA MET A 577 -19.39 -19.01 -16.19
C MET A 577 -19.95 -20.36 -16.69
N ASP A 578 -19.30 -21.47 -16.34
CA ASP A 578 -19.64 -22.81 -16.80
C ASP A 578 -20.95 -23.34 -16.20
N HIS A 579 -21.24 -22.98 -14.95
CA HIS A 579 -22.29 -23.63 -14.15
C HIS A 579 -23.35 -22.68 -13.57
N TYR A 580 -23.04 -21.38 -13.45
CA TYR A 580 -23.88 -20.37 -12.82
C TYR A 580 -23.87 -19.02 -13.57
N PRO A 581 -23.98 -18.99 -14.92
CA PRO A 581 -23.85 -17.76 -15.71
C PRO A 581 -24.88 -16.69 -15.34
N HIS A 582 -25.99 -17.05 -14.66
CA HIS A 582 -26.98 -16.13 -14.14
C HIS A 582 -26.49 -15.26 -12.96
N MET A 583 -25.32 -15.56 -12.36
CA MET A 583 -24.68 -14.73 -11.33
C MET A 583 -23.75 -13.65 -11.91
N LEU A 584 -23.60 -13.62 -13.24
CA LEU A 584 -22.77 -12.68 -13.98
C LEU A 584 -23.65 -12.03 -15.08
N PRO A 585 -24.52 -11.07 -14.76
CA PRO A 585 -25.49 -10.51 -15.71
C PRO A 585 -24.89 -10.12 -17.07
N SER A 586 -23.69 -9.53 -17.06
CA SER A 586 -22.97 -9.06 -18.24
C SER A 586 -22.26 -10.18 -19.02
N PHE A 587 -22.18 -11.39 -18.49
CA PHE A 587 -21.79 -12.60 -19.23
C PHE A 587 -23.01 -13.42 -19.68
N ARG A 588 -24.06 -13.46 -18.86
CA ARG A 588 -25.26 -14.30 -18.99
C ARG A 588 -25.85 -14.29 -20.40
N ASP A 589 -26.09 -13.10 -20.95
CA ASP A 589 -26.88 -12.90 -22.17
C ASP A 589 -26.03 -12.58 -23.41
N LEU A 590 -24.70 -12.63 -23.30
CA LEU A 590 -23.82 -12.65 -24.46
C LEU A 590 -24.18 -13.82 -25.40
N SER A 591 -23.88 -13.69 -26.69
CA SER A 591 -24.10 -14.75 -27.68
C SER A 591 -23.34 -16.03 -27.31
N ALA A 592 -23.79 -17.19 -27.79
CA ALA A 592 -23.12 -18.46 -27.48
C ALA A 592 -21.66 -18.52 -27.99
N GLU A 593 -21.35 -17.81 -29.09
CA GLU A 593 -20.00 -17.67 -29.64
C GLU A 593 -19.13 -16.75 -28.77
N GLU A 594 -19.70 -15.61 -28.36
CA GLU A 594 -19.01 -14.63 -27.53
C GLU A 594 -18.76 -15.13 -26.10
N ARG A 595 -19.74 -15.78 -25.45
CA ARG A 595 -19.55 -16.45 -24.15
C ARG A 595 -18.42 -17.49 -24.21
N LYS A 596 -18.39 -18.29 -25.27
CA LYS A 596 -17.32 -19.27 -25.49
C LYS A 596 -15.95 -18.59 -25.63
N SER A 597 -15.88 -17.41 -26.26
CA SER A 597 -14.64 -16.64 -26.32
C SER A 597 -14.25 -16.04 -24.97
N VAL A 598 -15.19 -15.58 -24.15
CA VAL A 598 -14.90 -15.07 -22.80
C VAL A 598 -14.41 -16.21 -21.89
N GLN A 599 -15.09 -17.37 -21.91
CA GLN A 599 -14.65 -18.61 -21.24
C GLN A 599 -13.24 -19.04 -21.66
N PHE A 600 -12.90 -18.92 -22.96
CA PHE A 600 -11.56 -19.24 -23.45
C PHE A 600 -10.45 -18.37 -22.82
N THR A 601 -10.73 -17.13 -22.43
CA THR A 601 -9.73 -16.29 -21.73
C THR A 601 -9.47 -16.73 -20.28
N GLN A 602 -10.40 -17.47 -19.66
CA GLN A 602 -10.27 -17.97 -18.29
C GLN A 602 -9.78 -19.42 -18.22
N CYS A 603 -9.64 -20.08 -19.38
CA CYS A 603 -8.83 -21.28 -19.47
C CYS A 603 -7.38 -20.96 -19.08
N ASN A 604 -6.75 -21.86 -18.32
CA ASN A 604 -5.35 -21.75 -17.88
C ASN A 604 -4.37 -21.93 -19.07
N ILE A 605 -4.32 -20.93 -19.94
CA ILE A 605 -3.18 -20.68 -20.80
C ILE A 605 -2.03 -20.18 -19.92
N SER A 606 -0.79 -20.61 -20.17
CA SER A 606 0.38 -20.20 -19.38
C SER A 606 0.86 -18.79 -19.75
N PHE A 607 -0.07 -17.84 -19.82
CA PHE A 607 0.09 -16.46 -20.20
C PHE A 607 -0.78 -15.59 -19.27
N ASN A 608 -0.15 -14.68 -18.54
CA ASN A 608 -0.83 -13.88 -17.54
C ASN A 608 -1.62 -12.75 -18.22
N HIS A 609 -2.95 -12.89 -18.35
CA HIS A 609 -3.82 -11.84 -18.91
C HIS A 609 -3.71 -10.51 -18.14
N GLY A 610 -3.42 -10.55 -16.84
CA GLY A 610 -3.11 -9.38 -16.03
C GLY A 610 -1.89 -8.58 -16.50
N TRP A 611 -0.96 -9.17 -17.28
CA TRP A 611 0.16 -8.45 -17.94
C TRP A 611 -0.22 -7.84 -19.31
N PHE A 612 -1.45 -8.05 -19.77
CA PHE A 612 -1.99 -7.42 -20.98
C PHE A 612 -3.03 -6.32 -20.65
N VAL A 613 -3.61 -6.38 -19.44
CA VAL A 613 -4.57 -5.41 -18.89
C VAL A 613 -3.89 -4.34 -18.00
N GLN A 614 -2.64 -4.58 -17.57
CA GLN A 614 -1.75 -3.61 -16.89
C GLN A 614 -0.69 -3.09 -17.86
#